data_AF-A0A4Q2TA53-F1
#
_entry.id   AF-A0A4Q2TA53-F1
#
_cell.length_a   1.000
_cell.length_b   1.000
_cell.length_c   1.000
_cell.angle_alpha   90.00
_cell.angle_beta   90.00
_cell.angle_gamma   90.00
#
_symmetry.space_group_name_H-M   'P 1'
#
loop_
_entity.id
_entity.type
_entity.pdbx_description
1 polymer ?
#
loop_
_entity_poly.entity_id
_entity_poly.type
_entity_poly.pdbx_seq_one_letter_code
_entity_poly.pdbx_strand_id
1 'polypeptide(L)'
;MAGSDKRRIAVTSTGILKSPLIETFLGATVCRAPLFLRPRNIDAVAGWGTKESGRRASEVARKLGVPVLYLEDGFLRSIRPGKTSPGFSLVIDYEGIYYDSTRPSTLESLLNSDSQLLVGIEGSVARAKHLILTHQLSKYNHAPRLATRDLREHDSQRVLVVDQTAGDNSVETGGANAHTFQRMLAAALTENPQATIYVKTHPEVSAKTKRGYLTDIVEDERTVVLRHPINPMSLVAKMDRVYTVTSTMGFEALLAGRQVSCFGIPWYAGWGVTDDRQSCNRRHRSRSIDELFAAAYFHYTTYIDPRDQKRGDIFDVISWLVEHSTTSDTHE
;
A
#
# COMPACT_ATOMS: atom_id res chain seq x y z
N MET A 1 -34.31 -10.35 27.35
CA MET A 1 -33.48 -9.58 26.40
C MET A 1 -32.03 -9.98 26.64
N ALA A 2 -31.51 -10.92 25.85
CA ALA A 2 -30.11 -11.34 25.95
C ALA A 2 -29.24 -10.23 25.35
N GLY A 3 -28.38 -9.61 26.17
CA GLY A 3 -27.37 -8.69 25.66
C GLY A 3 -26.47 -9.44 24.68
N SER A 4 -26.37 -8.98 23.45
CA SER A 4 -25.41 -9.54 22.51
C SER A 4 -24.01 -9.37 23.10
N ASP A 5 -23.35 -10.49 23.38
CA ASP A 5 -22.00 -10.47 23.90
C ASP A 5 -21.12 -9.84 22.80
N LYS A 6 -20.69 -8.59 23.01
CA LYS A 6 -19.93 -7.85 22.00
C LYS A 6 -18.62 -8.59 21.76
N ARG A 7 -18.35 -8.93 20.50
CA ARG A 7 -17.07 -9.51 20.05
C ARG A 7 -15.90 -8.76 20.69
N ARG A 8 -14.90 -9.51 21.17
CA ARG A 8 -13.73 -8.98 21.86
C ARG A 8 -12.44 -9.45 21.21
N ILE A 9 -11.60 -8.51 20.81
CA ILE A 9 -10.33 -8.77 20.14
C ILE A 9 -9.18 -8.36 21.04
N ALA A 10 -8.24 -9.28 21.24
CA ALA A 10 -7.00 -9.01 21.95
C ALA A 10 -5.96 -8.38 21.00
N VAL A 11 -5.25 -7.34 21.41
CA VAL A 11 -4.19 -6.71 20.61
C VAL A 11 -2.83 -6.84 21.27
N THR A 12 -1.80 -7.06 20.47
CA THR A 12 -0.41 -7.27 20.90
C THR A 12 0.45 -6.01 20.80
N SER A 13 -0.13 -4.87 20.42
CA SER A 13 0.56 -3.58 20.31
C SER A 13 -0.18 -2.50 21.07
N THR A 14 0.57 -1.69 21.82
CA THR A 14 0.01 -0.49 22.47
C THR A 14 -0.38 0.58 21.43
N GLY A 15 0.27 0.60 20.27
CA GLY A 15 -0.11 1.49 19.17
C GLY A 15 -1.49 1.17 18.61
N ILE A 16 -1.81 -0.12 18.45
CA ILE A 16 -3.15 -0.56 18.04
C ILE A 16 -4.16 -0.21 19.12
N LEU A 17 -3.86 -0.54 20.38
CA LEU A 17 -4.77 -0.28 21.51
C LEU A 17 -5.12 1.20 21.70
N LYS A 18 -4.20 2.11 21.37
CA LYS A 18 -4.39 3.56 21.48
C LYS A 18 -4.95 4.21 20.21
N SER A 19 -5.15 3.45 19.14
CA SER A 19 -5.70 3.99 17.89
C SER A 19 -7.18 4.34 18.10
N PRO A 20 -7.61 5.61 17.92
CA PRO A 20 -8.96 6.05 18.29
C PRO A 20 -10.08 5.30 17.58
N LEU A 21 -9.84 4.84 16.35
CA LEU A 21 -10.85 4.24 15.48
C LEU A 21 -10.77 2.71 15.42
N ILE A 22 -9.93 2.07 16.23
CA ILE A 22 -9.67 0.63 16.09
C ILE A 22 -10.90 -0.23 16.37
N GLU A 23 -11.71 0.12 17.36
CA GLU A 23 -12.93 -0.63 17.67
C GLU A 23 -13.97 -0.48 16.56
N THR A 24 -14.08 0.71 15.96
CA THR A 24 -14.91 0.93 14.77
C THR A 24 -14.40 0.08 13.60
N PHE A 25 -13.08 0.09 13.34
CA PHE A 25 -12.48 -0.69 12.27
C PHE A 25 -12.70 -2.20 12.43
N LEU A 26 -12.69 -2.70 13.67
CA LEU A 26 -12.85 -4.13 13.94
C LEU A 26 -14.31 -4.54 14.19
N GLY A 27 -15.22 -3.57 14.40
CA GLY A 27 -16.60 -3.84 14.82
C GLY A 27 -16.67 -4.59 16.15
N ALA A 28 -15.68 -4.41 17.02
CA ALA A 28 -15.45 -5.23 18.20
C ALA A 28 -14.75 -4.41 19.29
N THR A 29 -14.97 -4.79 20.55
CA THR A 29 -14.21 -4.21 21.66
C THR A 29 -12.77 -4.71 21.64
N VAL A 30 -11.82 -3.84 21.97
CA VAL A 30 -10.40 -4.16 21.92
C VAL A 30 -9.81 -4.17 23.32
N CYS A 31 -8.97 -5.17 23.61
CA CYS A 31 -8.25 -5.25 24.87
C CYS A 31 -6.80 -5.68 24.68
N ARG A 32 -5.95 -5.42 25.67
CA ARG A 32 -4.56 -5.90 25.63
C ARG A 32 -4.52 -7.43 25.69
N ALA A 33 -3.69 -8.05 24.84
CA ALA A 33 -3.44 -9.48 24.88
C ALA A 33 -2.98 -9.91 26.29
N PRO A 34 -3.55 -11.00 26.83
CA PRO A 34 -3.32 -11.38 28.22
C PRO A 34 -1.88 -11.86 28.45
N LEU A 35 -1.31 -11.51 29.61
CA LEU A 35 0.01 -12.00 30.06
C LEU A 35 -0.04 -13.48 30.45
N PHE A 36 -1.16 -13.92 31.02
CA PHE A 36 -1.45 -15.30 31.37
C PHE A 36 -2.60 -15.80 30.52
N LEU A 37 -2.39 -16.92 29.82
CA LEU A 37 -3.36 -17.57 28.93
C LEU A 37 -4.49 -18.20 29.75
N ARG A 38 -5.33 -17.38 30.37
CA ARG A 38 -6.63 -17.81 30.87
C ARG A 38 -7.65 -17.60 29.75
N PRO A 39 -8.59 -18.54 29.53
CA PRO A 39 -9.69 -18.32 28.60
C PRO A 39 -10.48 -17.11 29.12
N ARG A 40 -10.23 -15.97 28.50
CA ARG A 40 -11.13 -14.83 28.52
C ARG A 40 -11.99 -14.97 27.26
N ASN A 41 -13.20 -14.42 27.30
CA ASN A 41 -14.07 -14.26 26.14
C ASN A 41 -13.34 -13.41 25.08
N ILE A 42 -12.46 -14.02 24.29
CA ILE A 42 -11.60 -13.40 23.27
C ILE A 42 -11.87 -14.18 21.98
N ASP A 43 -12.31 -13.49 20.95
CA ASP A 43 -12.72 -14.11 19.69
C ASP A 43 -11.61 -14.10 18.63
N ALA A 44 -10.59 -13.25 18.79
CA ALA A 44 -9.42 -13.19 17.91
C ALA A 44 -8.27 -12.42 18.57
N VAL A 45 -7.07 -12.56 18.01
CA VAL A 45 -5.90 -11.75 18.39
C VAL A 45 -5.36 -10.98 17.19
N ALA A 46 -5.25 -9.66 17.32
CA ALA A 46 -4.77 -8.77 16.28
C ALA A 46 -3.35 -8.23 16.54
N GLY A 47 -2.56 -8.13 15.48
CA GLY A 47 -1.23 -7.53 15.48
C GLY A 47 -0.93 -6.82 14.16
N TRP A 48 0.14 -6.03 14.10
CA TRP A 48 0.44 -5.21 12.92
C TRP A 48 1.36 -5.95 11.94
N GLY A 49 0.80 -6.41 10.81
CA GLY A 49 1.51 -7.05 9.70
C GLY A 49 2.53 -8.11 10.13
N THR A 50 3.72 -8.11 9.53
CA THR A 50 4.82 -9.03 9.89
C THR A 50 5.73 -8.51 11.02
N LYS A 51 5.41 -7.36 11.63
CA LYS A 51 6.20 -6.80 12.74
C LYS A 51 6.11 -7.72 13.97
N GLU A 52 6.91 -7.44 14.99
CA GLU A 52 6.89 -8.18 16.26
C GLU A 52 5.47 -8.36 16.82
N SER A 53 4.64 -7.32 16.77
CA SER A 53 3.25 -7.43 17.22
C SER A 53 2.43 -8.46 16.43
N GLY A 54 2.60 -8.57 15.11
CA GLY A 54 1.90 -9.57 14.30
C GLY A 54 2.39 -10.98 14.58
N ARG A 55 3.70 -11.17 14.71
CA ARG A 55 4.30 -12.46 15.13
C ARG A 55 3.77 -12.91 16.49
N ARG A 56 3.77 -11.99 17.47
CA ARG A 56 3.20 -12.23 18.80
C ARG A 56 1.69 -12.51 18.75
N ALA A 57 0.95 -11.84 17.86
CA ALA A 57 -0.49 -12.08 17.70
C ALA A 57 -0.75 -13.51 17.23
N SER A 58 0.00 -13.98 16.23
CA SER A 58 -0.06 -15.37 15.75
C SER A 58 0.26 -16.38 16.87
N GLU A 59 1.31 -16.14 17.65
CA GLU A 59 1.67 -17.02 18.76
C GLU A 59 0.59 -17.08 19.85
N VAL A 60 0.02 -15.94 20.24
CA VAL A 60 -1.03 -15.87 21.26
C VAL A 60 -2.33 -16.48 20.74
N ALA A 61 -2.71 -16.18 19.49
CA ALA A 61 -3.88 -16.76 18.82
C ALA A 61 -3.81 -18.30 18.83
N ARG A 62 -2.66 -18.86 18.43
CA ARG A 62 -2.40 -20.31 18.46
C ARG A 62 -2.54 -20.92 19.85
N LYS A 63 -2.03 -20.24 20.89
CA LYS A 63 -2.12 -20.73 22.28
C LYS A 63 -3.54 -20.65 22.85
N LEU A 64 -4.34 -19.70 22.38
CA LEU A 64 -5.74 -19.52 22.78
C LEU A 64 -6.73 -20.33 21.92
N GLY A 65 -6.30 -20.88 20.79
CA GLY A 65 -7.17 -21.60 19.85
C GLY A 65 -8.15 -20.68 19.11
N VAL A 66 -7.77 -19.43 18.85
CA VAL A 66 -8.62 -18.42 18.19
C VAL A 66 -7.95 -17.88 16.92
N PRO A 67 -8.69 -17.27 15.98
CA PRO A 67 -8.12 -16.64 14.79
C PRO A 67 -7.12 -15.51 15.11
N VAL A 68 -6.16 -15.32 14.20
CA VAL A 68 -5.24 -14.17 14.17
C VAL A 68 -5.72 -13.16 13.13
N LEU A 69 -5.56 -11.87 13.42
CA LEU A 69 -5.79 -10.77 12.48
C LEU A 69 -4.49 -10.00 12.27
N TYR A 70 -4.06 -9.86 11.02
CA TYR A 70 -2.92 -9.02 10.66
C TYR A 70 -3.44 -7.69 10.10
N LEU A 71 -3.12 -6.62 10.82
CA LEU A 71 -3.56 -5.26 10.49
C LEU A 71 -2.48 -4.50 9.74
N GLU A 72 -2.90 -3.67 8.78
CA GLU A 72 -2.08 -2.65 8.15
C GLU A 72 -2.96 -1.43 7.80
N ASP A 73 -2.33 -0.29 7.58
CA ASP A 73 -2.95 0.83 6.89
C ASP A 73 -3.56 0.39 5.54
N GLY A 74 -4.75 0.92 5.23
CA GLY A 74 -5.35 0.75 3.91
C GLY A 74 -4.59 1.50 2.80
N PHE A 75 -4.95 1.20 1.55
CA PHE A 75 -4.26 1.74 0.37
C PHE A 75 -4.56 3.22 0.10
N LEU A 76 -5.71 3.72 0.56
CA LEU A 76 -6.09 5.13 0.54
C LEU A 76 -6.31 5.61 1.98
N ARG A 77 -5.26 6.09 2.64
CA ARG A 77 -5.21 6.14 4.10
C ARG A 77 -5.56 7.50 4.69
N SER A 78 -4.81 8.54 4.34
CA SER A 78 -4.86 9.84 5.05
C SER A 78 -4.20 10.98 4.26
N ILE A 79 -4.27 12.21 4.78
CA ILE A 79 -3.54 13.36 4.21
C ILE A 79 -2.03 13.19 4.43
N ARG A 80 -1.59 13.04 5.68
CA ARG A 80 -0.16 12.89 6.01
C ARG A 80 0.16 11.45 6.46
N PRO A 81 1.41 11.00 6.34
CA PRO A 81 1.86 9.75 6.96
C PRO A 81 1.96 9.88 8.48
N GLY A 82 2.21 8.75 9.14
CA GLY A 82 2.54 8.70 10.55
C GLY A 82 1.33 8.59 11.49
N LYS A 83 1.64 8.59 12.80
CA LYS A 83 0.69 8.31 13.89
C LYS A 83 -0.22 9.49 14.24
N THR A 84 0.18 10.71 13.89
CA THR A 84 -0.54 11.95 14.22
C THR A 84 -1.58 12.31 13.17
N SER A 85 -1.52 11.72 11.97
CA SER A 85 -2.57 11.83 10.96
C SER A 85 -3.52 10.64 11.11
N PRO A 86 -4.81 10.87 11.41
CA PRO A 86 -5.80 9.79 11.48
C PRO A 86 -5.88 9.09 10.12
N GLY A 87 -5.86 7.76 10.14
CA GLY A 87 -6.08 6.92 8.98
C GLY A 87 -7.54 6.49 8.92
N PHE A 88 -8.15 6.61 7.74
CA PHE A 88 -9.57 6.31 7.52
C PHE A 88 -9.78 5.02 6.72
N SER A 89 -8.71 4.27 6.50
CA SER A 89 -8.78 2.93 5.93
C SER A 89 -7.81 1.98 6.64
N LEU A 90 -8.26 0.73 6.81
CA LEU A 90 -7.51 -0.33 7.46
C LEU A 90 -7.69 -1.64 6.69
N VAL A 91 -6.59 -2.33 6.46
CA VAL A 91 -6.59 -3.72 6.01
C VAL A 91 -6.70 -4.65 7.23
N ILE A 92 -7.58 -5.65 7.12
CA ILE A 92 -7.74 -6.71 8.10
C ILE A 92 -7.56 -8.04 7.38
N ASP A 93 -6.39 -8.64 7.53
CA ASP A 93 -6.06 -9.93 6.90
C ASP A 93 -6.18 -11.07 7.92
N TYR A 94 -6.75 -12.19 7.48
CA TYR A 94 -7.08 -13.35 8.31
C TYR A 94 -6.13 -14.53 8.08
N GLU A 95 -5.23 -14.46 7.09
CA GLU A 95 -4.33 -15.55 6.68
C GLU A 95 -2.85 -15.16 6.78
N GLY A 96 -2.52 -13.95 6.36
CA GLY A 96 -1.16 -13.43 6.26
C GLY A 96 -1.19 -11.91 6.17
N ILE A 97 -0.44 -11.31 5.24
CA ILE A 97 -0.61 -9.89 4.93
C ILE A 97 -0.20 -9.63 3.48
N TYR A 98 -0.90 -8.75 2.78
CA TYR A 98 -0.77 -8.53 1.34
C TYR A 98 0.67 -8.38 0.79
N TYR A 99 1.58 -7.79 1.56
CA TYR A 99 2.97 -7.57 1.13
C TYR A 99 3.92 -8.73 1.44
N ASP A 100 3.46 -9.77 2.14
CA ASP A 100 4.23 -10.98 2.44
C ASP A 100 3.99 -12.05 1.38
N SER A 101 4.92 -12.19 0.43
CA SER A 101 4.85 -13.21 -0.62
C SER A 101 5.35 -14.59 -0.14
N THR A 102 5.84 -14.72 1.09
CA THR A 102 6.33 -16.00 1.62
C THR A 102 5.19 -16.96 1.99
N ARG A 103 3.97 -16.45 2.14
CA ARG A 103 2.76 -17.20 2.50
C ARG A 103 1.51 -16.60 1.83
N PRO A 104 0.38 -17.33 1.80
CA PRO A 104 -0.89 -16.75 1.39
C PRO A 104 -1.34 -15.59 2.27
N SER A 105 -2.14 -14.70 1.69
CA SER A 105 -2.83 -13.59 2.36
C SER A 105 -4.30 -13.65 1.99
N THR A 106 -5.19 -13.05 2.78
CA THR A 106 -6.61 -12.99 2.42
C THR A 106 -6.82 -12.35 1.05
N LEU A 107 -5.99 -11.36 0.68
CA LEU A 107 -6.02 -10.76 -0.65
C LEU A 107 -5.56 -11.72 -1.76
N GLU A 108 -4.48 -12.48 -1.55
CA GLU A 108 -4.02 -13.49 -2.51
C GLU A 108 -5.06 -14.60 -2.70
N SER A 109 -5.67 -15.06 -1.61
CA SER A 109 -6.74 -16.06 -1.63
C SER A 109 -7.98 -15.56 -2.37
N LEU A 110 -8.38 -14.29 -2.16
CA LEU A 110 -9.46 -13.65 -2.92
C LEU A 110 -9.13 -13.53 -4.42
N LEU A 111 -7.90 -13.18 -4.77
CA LEU A 111 -7.49 -13.04 -6.17
C LEU A 111 -7.36 -14.40 -6.89
N ASN A 112 -7.02 -15.47 -6.17
CA ASN A 112 -6.99 -16.83 -6.71
C ASN A 112 -8.37 -17.50 -6.77
N SER A 113 -9.38 -17.03 -6.04
CA SER A 113 -10.72 -17.66 -6.00
C SER A 113 -11.50 -17.52 -7.31
N ASP A 114 -12.58 -18.28 -7.48
CA ASP A 114 -13.56 -18.12 -8.58
C ASP A 114 -14.52 -16.93 -8.41
N SER A 115 -14.26 -16.05 -7.45
CA SER A 115 -15.09 -14.87 -7.23
C SER A 115 -15.08 -13.94 -8.44
N GLN A 116 -16.28 -13.50 -8.84
CA GLN A 116 -16.47 -12.46 -9.84
C GLN A 116 -16.34 -11.09 -9.15
N LEU A 117 -15.10 -10.60 -9.02
CA LEU A 117 -14.75 -9.47 -8.16
C LEU A 117 -15.42 -8.13 -8.52
N LEU A 118 -15.86 -7.99 -9.78
CA LEU A 118 -16.47 -6.78 -10.31
C LEU A 118 -18.00 -6.80 -10.31
N VAL A 119 -18.64 -7.98 -10.22
CA VAL A 119 -20.08 -8.13 -10.42
C VAL A 119 -20.86 -7.31 -9.39
N GLY A 120 -21.68 -6.38 -9.88
CA GLY A 120 -22.52 -5.50 -9.06
C GLY A 120 -21.79 -4.25 -8.53
N ILE A 121 -20.50 -4.10 -8.81
CA ILE A 121 -19.71 -2.93 -8.40
C ILE A 121 -18.90 -2.31 -9.55
N GLU A 122 -19.10 -2.73 -10.81
CA GLU A 122 -18.35 -2.27 -11.98
C GLU A 122 -18.35 -0.73 -12.08
N GLY A 123 -19.54 -0.13 -11.97
CA GLY A 123 -19.70 1.32 -11.99
C GLY A 123 -19.01 2.02 -10.82
N SER A 124 -19.05 1.43 -9.63
CA SER A 124 -18.38 1.97 -8.45
C SER A 124 -16.85 1.90 -8.58
N VAL A 125 -16.32 0.78 -9.06
CA VAL A 125 -14.89 0.58 -9.33
C VAL A 125 -14.41 1.59 -10.37
N ALA A 126 -15.11 1.74 -11.49
CA ALA A 126 -14.78 2.71 -12.53
C ALA A 126 -14.81 4.15 -12.00
N ARG A 127 -15.85 4.51 -11.23
CA ARG A 127 -15.99 5.83 -10.63
C ARG A 127 -14.89 6.13 -9.62
N ALA A 128 -14.58 5.21 -8.71
CA ALA A 128 -13.54 5.41 -7.71
C ALA A 128 -12.15 5.55 -8.37
N LYS A 129 -11.84 4.69 -9.37
CA LYS A 129 -10.61 4.79 -10.16
C LYS A 129 -10.52 6.15 -10.86
N HIS A 130 -11.59 6.60 -11.50
CA HIS A 130 -11.64 7.92 -12.14
C HIS A 130 -11.38 9.04 -11.14
N LEU A 131 -12.04 9.04 -9.98
CA LEU A 131 -11.85 10.08 -8.96
C LEU A 131 -10.42 10.08 -8.41
N ILE A 132 -9.85 8.90 -8.13
CA ILE A 132 -8.46 8.77 -7.67
C ILE A 132 -7.49 9.36 -8.69
N LEU A 133 -7.67 9.05 -9.98
CA LEU A 133 -6.82 9.57 -11.05
C LEU A 133 -6.99 11.08 -11.25
N THR A 134 -8.23 11.56 -11.35
CA THR A 134 -8.56 12.97 -11.56
C THR A 134 -8.01 13.85 -10.43
N HIS A 135 -8.19 13.43 -9.18
CA HIS A 135 -7.73 14.19 -8.02
C HIS A 135 -6.28 13.85 -7.63
N GLN A 136 -5.64 12.89 -8.31
CA GLN A 136 -4.28 12.42 -8.05
C GLN A 136 -4.10 11.94 -6.59
N LEU A 137 -5.07 11.15 -6.11
CA LEU A 137 -5.05 10.61 -4.76
C LEU A 137 -4.11 9.39 -4.65
N SER A 138 -3.44 9.27 -3.52
CA SER A 138 -2.48 8.20 -3.19
C SER A 138 -2.68 7.75 -1.74
N LYS A 139 -1.84 6.82 -1.23
CA LYS A 139 -1.87 6.42 0.20
C LYS A 139 -1.79 7.63 1.14
N TYR A 140 -0.96 8.61 0.78
CA TYR A 140 -0.81 9.88 1.50
C TYR A 140 -0.94 11.08 0.54
N ASN A 141 -1.71 12.10 0.94
CA ASN A 141 -2.24 13.15 0.05
C ASN A 141 -1.81 14.58 0.47
N HIS A 142 -0.57 14.75 0.92
CA HIS A 142 -0.02 16.04 1.38
C HIS A 142 1.13 16.57 0.53
N ALA A 143 1.73 15.72 -0.31
CA ALA A 143 2.88 16.10 -1.09
C ALA A 143 2.46 17.03 -2.25
N PRO A 144 3.27 18.04 -2.59
CA PRO A 144 2.98 18.93 -3.71
C PRO A 144 2.97 18.13 -5.02
N ARG A 145 2.21 18.62 -6.01
CA ARG A 145 2.23 18.06 -7.37
C ARG A 145 3.61 18.26 -7.99
N LEU A 146 3.97 17.37 -8.92
CA LEU A 146 5.21 17.48 -9.70
C LEU A 146 5.26 18.83 -10.42
N ALA A 147 6.37 19.56 -10.25
CA ALA A 147 6.59 20.82 -10.95
C ALA A 147 7.29 20.58 -12.29
N THR A 148 7.06 21.45 -13.29
CA THR A 148 7.75 21.35 -14.59
C THR A 148 9.27 21.37 -14.45
N ARG A 149 9.80 22.15 -13.50
CA ARG A 149 11.24 22.21 -13.18
C ARG A 149 11.84 20.91 -12.65
N ASP A 150 11.01 19.98 -12.18
CA ASP A 150 11.46 18.67 -11.72
C ASP A 150 11.76 17.73 -12.89
N LEU A 151 11.34 18.10 -14.10
CA LEU A 151 11.53 17.36 -15.33
C LEU A 151 12.50 18.11 -16.24
N ARG A 152 13.28 17.36 -17.01
CA ARG A 152 14.07 17.92 -18.11
C ARG A 152 13.16 18.33 -19.26
N GLU A 153 13.55 19.42 -19.90
CA GLU A 153 12.76 20.07 -20.96
C GLU A 153 12.66 19.22 -22.23
N HIS A 154 13.67 18.40 -22.53
CA HIS A 154 13.80 17.67 -23.81
C HIS A 154 13.87 16.15 -23.64
N ASP A 155 13.17 15.61 -22.64
CA ASP A 155 13.03 14.17 -22.52
C ASP A 155 12.28 13.59 -23.72
N SER A 156 12.92 12.70 -24.46
CA SER A 156 12.27 11.88 -25.49
C SER A 156 11.42 10.76 -24.87
N GLN A 157 11.84 10.25 -23.71
CA GLN A 157 11.15 9.23 -22.92
C GLN A 157 11.52 9.38 -21.44
N ARG A 158 10.55 9.15 -20.55
CA ARG A 158 10.71 9.24 -19.09
C ARG A 158 10.43 7.90 -18.41
N VAL A 159 11.44 7.37 -17.73
CA VAL A 159 11.33 6.12 -16.99
C VAL A 159 11.50 6.39 -15.50
N LEU A 160 10.58 5.89 -14.68
CA LEU A 160 10.63 6.03 -13.24
C LEU A 160 11.21 4.77 -12.59
N VAL A 161 12.18 4.96 -11.71
CA VAL A 161 12.70 3.94 -10.78
C VAL A 161 12.31 4.34 -9.37
N VAL A 162 11.52 3.50 -8.71
CA VAL A 162 10.96 3.79 -7.38
C VAL A 162 11.87 3.21 -6.29
N ASP A 163 12.45 4.08 -5.47
CA ASP A 163 13.20 3.67 -4.27
C ASP A 163 12.24 3.37 -3.10
N GLN A 164 12.73 2.64 -2.11
CA GLN A 164 12.02 2.36 -0.86
C GLN A 164 12.94 2.57 0.33
N THR A 165 12.34 2.65 1.52
CA THR A 165 13.07 2.79 2.78
C THR A 165 13.83 1.48 3.10
N ALA A 166 15.10 1.57 3.49
CA ALA A 166 15.85 0.41 3.96
C ALA A 166 15.19 -0.20 5.20
N GLY A 167 15.01 -1.52 5.21
CA GLY A 167 14.29 -2.23 6.28
C GLY A 167 12.75 -2.15 6.17
N ASP A 168 12.20 -1.69 5.05
CA ASP A 168 10.80 -1.90 4.71
C ASP A 168 10.49 -3.40 4.64
N ASN A 169 9.58 -3.87 5.50
CA ASN A 169 9.18 -5.27 5.58
C ASN A 169 8.73 -5.82 4.21
N SER A 170 8.06 -5.00 3.39
CA SER A 170 7.57 -5.43 2.07
C SER A 170 8.67 -5.77 1.08
N VAL A 171 9.92 -5.34 1.31
CA VAL A 171 11.05 -5.69 0.46
C VAL A 171 11.49 -7.11 0.75
N GLU A 172 11.81 -7.40 2.02
CA GLU A 172 12.30 -8.72 2.42
C GLU A 172 11.23 -9.79 2.23
N THR A 173 10.01 -9.55 2.72
CA THR A 173 8.90 -10.51 2.55
C THR A 173 8.37 -10.55 1.13
N GLY A 174 8.76 -9.59 0.28
CA GLY A 174 8.51 -9.60 -1.15
C GLY A 174 9.57 -10.31 -1.99
N GLY A 175 10.50 -11.04 -1.36
CA GLY A 175 11.56 -11.77 -2.06
C GLY A 175 12.68 -10.89 -2.61
N ALA A 176 12.88 -9.71 -2.05
CA ALA A 176 13.87 -8.74 -2.53
C ALA A 176 14.84 -8.31 -1.43
N ASN A 177 15.94 -7.69 -1.84
CA ASN A 177 16.97 -7.16 -0.95
C ASN A 177 17.65 -5.94 -1.61
N ALA A 178 18.69 -5.40 -0.98
CA ALA A 178 19.42 -4.24 -1.51
C ALA A 178 20.00 -4.46 -2.91
N HIS A 179 20.48 -5.67 -3.22
CA HIS A 179 21.01 -6.01 -4.55
C HIS A 179 19.90 -5.99 -5.62
N THR A 180 18.66 -6.31 -5.24
CA THR A 180 17.49 -6.22 -6.13
C THR A 180 17.28 -4.79 -6.64
N PHE A 181 17.46 -3.76 -5.80
CA PHE A 181 17.34 -2.36 -6.23
C PHE A 181 18.45 -1.95 -7.21
N GLN A 182 19.67 -2.42 -6.99
CA GLN A 182 20.79 -2.17 -7.91
C GLN A 182 20.54 -2.83 -9.28
N ARG A 183 20.05 -4.08 -9.29
CA ARG A 183 19.64 -4.76 -10.52
C ARG A 183 18.49 -4.04 -11.23
N MET A 184 17.52 -3.52 -10.48
CA MET A 184 16.40 -2.75 -11.02
C MET A 184 16.87 -1.48 -11.73
N LEU A 185 17.74 -0.70 -11.10
CA LEU A 185 18.29 0.51 -11.71
C LEU A 185 19.13 0.18 -12.96
N ALA A 186 20.00 -0.84 -12.88
CA ALA A 186 20.81 -1.27 -14.01
C ALA A 186 19.95 -1.73 -15.20
N ALA A 187 18.87 -2.46 -14.93
CA ALA A 187 17.91 -2.88 -15.94
C ALA A 187 17.19 -1.68 -16.58
N ALA A 188 16.70 -0.74 -15.78
CA ALA A 188 16.06 0.47 -16.29
C ALA A 188 16.99 1.26 -17.23
N LEU A 189 18.28 1.40 -16.89
CA LEU A 189 19.28 2.05 -17.75
C LEU A 189 19.56 1.27 -19.04
N THR A 190 19.60 -0.06 -18.97
CA THR A 190 19.97 -0.93 -20.10
C THR A 190 18.82 -1.10 -21.08
N GLU A 191 17.60 -1.29 -20.57
CA GLU A 191 16.40 -1.56 -21.36
C GLU A 191 15.83 -0.30 -22.02
N ASN A 192 16.23 0.89 -21.57
CA ASN A 192 15.72 2.18 -22.05
C ASN A 192 16.89 3.13 -22.40
N PRO A 193 17.71 2.79 -23.42
CA PRO A 193 18.99 3.47 -23.66
C PRO A 193 18.89 4.96 -23.99
N GLN A 194 17.73 5.41 -24.48
CA GLN A 194 17.45 6.80 -24.88
C GLN A 194 16.57 7.56 -23.87
N ALA A 195 16.12 6.92 -22.80
CA ALA A 195 15.26 7.55 -21.81
C ALA A 195 16.07 8.31 -20.76
N THR A 196 15.45 9.35 -20.20
CA THR A 196 15.86 9.89 -18.90
C THR A 196 15.27 9.01 -17.80
N ILE A 197 16.15 8.54 -16.91
CA ILE A 197 15.80 7.74 -15.75
C ILE A 197 15.60 8.67 -14.54
N TYR A 198 14.36 8.77 -14.07
CA TYR A 198 14.00 9.46 -12.84
C TYR A 198 14.02 8.48 -11.68
N VAL A 199 14.89 8.69 -10.70
CA VAL A 199 14.93 7.91 -9.45
C VAL A 199 14.16 8.68 -8.37
N LYS A 200 13.01 8.17 -7.95
CA LYS A 200 12.24 8.78 -6.85
C LYS A 200 12.67 8.19 -5.52
N THR A 201 13.31 9.00 -4.67
CA THR A 201 13.65 8.58 -3.30
C THR A 201 12.44 8.65 -2.37
N HIS A 202 12.38 7.78 -1.36
CA HIS A 202 11.26 7.78 -0.41
C HIS A 202 11.24 9.06 0.46
N PRO A 203 10.08 9.67 0.78
CA PRO A 203 9.99 10.93 1.54
C PRO A 203 10.66 10.90 2.92
N GLU A 204 10.68 9.75 3.60
CA GLU A 204 11.35 9.59 4.90
C GLU A 204 12.89 9.66 4.80
N VAL A 205 13.44 9.40 3.60
CA VAL A 205 14.85 9.57 3.26
C VAL A 205 15.18 11.04 3.03
N SER A 206 14.28 11.75 2.35
CA SER A 206 14.33 13.21 2.15
C SER A 206 14.34 13.98 3.47
N ALA A 207 13.66 13.45 4.49
CA ALA A 207 13.63 13.98 5.85
C ALA A 207 14.86 13.59 6.71
N LYS A 208 15.86 12.90 6.15
CA LYS A 208 17.08 12.38 6.83
C LYS A 208 16.81 11.45 8.02
N THR A 209 15.61 10.90 8.15
CA THR A 209 15.25 10.02 9.28
C THR A 209 15.57 8.55 9.01
N LYS A 210 15.67 8.16 7.74
CA LYS A 210 16.02 6.81 7.29
C LYS A 210 16.82 6.88 5.97
N ARG A 211 17.50 5.80 5.60
CA ARG A 211 18.21 5.68 4.31
C ARG A 211 17.36 4.83 3.34
N GLY A 212 17.39 5.16 2.05
CA GLY A 212 16.79 4.34 0.99
C GLY A 212 17.81 3.39 0.36
N TYR A 213 17.37 2.50 -0.52
CA TYR A 213 18.28 1.56 -1.20
C TYR A 213 19.06 2.20 -2.35
N LEU A 214 18.56 3.30 -2.91
CA LEU A 214 19.16 4.06 -4.01
C LEU A 214 19.60 5.47 -3.58
N THR A 215 19.89 5.66 -2.29
CA THR A 215 20.23 7.00 -1.74
C THR A 215 21.53 7.58 -2.29
N ASP A 216 22.53 6.72 -2.57
CA ASP A 216 23.86 7.17 -2.99
C ASP A 216 23.98 7.34 -4.52
N ILE A 217 22.87 7.26 -5.25
CA ILE A 217 22.87 7.50 -6.68
C ILE A 217 23.17 8.98 -6.96
N VAL A 218 24.16 9.18 -7.81
CA VAL A 218 24.60 10.48 -8.30
C VAL A 218 23.86 10.78 -9.60
N GLU A 219 23.44 12.03 -9.76
CA GLU A 219 22.84 12.49 -11.01
C GLU A 219 23.88 12.57 -12.11
N ASP A 220 23.48 12.21 -13.32
CA ASP A 220 24.33 12.24 -14.51
C ASP A 220 23.51 12.66 -15.74
N GLU A 221 24.10 12.59 -16.93
CA GLU A 221 23.43 12.97 -18.17
C GLU A 221 22.14 12.21 -18.47
N ARG A 222 21.88 11.06 -17.86
CA ARG A 222 20.65 10.26 -18.08
C ARG A 222 19.86 10.00 -16.80
N THR A 223 20.38 10.36 -15.64
CA THR A 223 19.77 10.07 -14.34
C THR A 223 19.43 11.34 -13.58
N VAL A 224 18.15 11.50 -13.22
CA VAL A 224 17.65 12.58 -12.37
C VAL A 224 17.16 11.98 -11.06
N VAL A 225 17.58 12.52 -9.92
CA VAL A 225 17.19 11.99 -8.60
C VAL A 225 16.22 12.95 -7.89
N LEU A 226 14.96 12.54 -7.82
CA LEU A 226 13.86 13.30 -7.25
C LEU A 226 13.80 13.16 -5.73
N ARG A 227 14.55 14.01 -5.02
CA ARG A 227 14.73 13.93 -3.57
C ARG A 227 13.63 14.60 -2.76
N HIS A 228 12.88 15.56 -3.27
CA HIS A 228 11.83 16.22 -2.50
C HIS A 228 10.52 15.39 -2.45
N PRO A 229 9.60 15.69 -1.51
CA PRO A 229 8.26 15.14 -1.53
C PRO A 229 7.53 15.53 -2.82
N ILE A 230 6.93 14.56 -3.52
CA ILE A 230 6.14 14.74 -4.74
C ILE A 230 4.92 13.83 -4.64
N ASN A 231 3.75 14.31 -5.06
CA ASN A 231 2.54 13.51 -5.17
C ASN A 231 2.78 12.34 -6.16
N PRO A 232 2.64 11.07 -5.72
CA PRO A 232 2.92 9.90 -6.54
C PRO A 232 2.15 9.85 -7.87
N MET A 233 0.85 10.13 -7.84
CA MET A 233 0.01 10.08 -9.04
C MET A 233 0.40 11.16 -10.05
N SER A 234 0.73 12.38 -9.57
CA SER A 234 1.21 13.47 -10.43
C SER A 234 2.51 13.11 -11.14
N LEU A 235 3.41 12.39 -10.45
CA LEU A 235 4.69 11.94 -10.96
C LEU A 235 4.49 10.85 -12.01
N VAL A 236 3.81 9.78 -11.63
CA VAL A 236 3.49 8.62 -12.49
C VAL A 236 2.77 9.04 -13.77
N ALA A 237 1.89 10.04 -13.71
CA ALA A 237 1.20 10.57 -14.87
C ALA A 237 2.13 11.18 -15.93
N LYS A 238 3.39 11.50 -15.59
CA LYS A 238 4.40 12.03 -16.53
C LYS A 238 5.44 11.00 -16.97
N MET A 239 5.26 9.74 -16.60
CA MET A 239 6.22 8.65 -16.88
C MET A 239 5.65 7.70 -17.93
N ASP A 240 6.52 7.14 -18.76
CA ASP A 240 6.16 6.16 -19.78
C ASP A 240 6.19 4.73 -19.22
N ARG A 241 7.15 4.46 -18.33
CA ARG A 241 7.37 3.16 -17.69
C ARG A 241 7.85 3.31 -16.26
N VAL A 242 7.46 2.37 -15.40
CA VAL A 242 7.83 2.36 -13.98
C VAL A 242 8.52 1.05 -13.60
N TYR A 243 9.64 1.15 -12.90
CA TYR A 243 10.39 0.05 -12.30
C TYR A 243 10.24 0.15 -10.79
N THR A 244 9.79 -0.94 -10.17
CA THR A 244 9.54 -1.01 -8.73
C THR A 244 10.00 -2.34 -8.17
N VAL A 245 10.40 -2.35 -6.90
CA VAL A 245 10.62 -3.60 -6.16
C VAL A 245 9.29 -4.08 -5.60
N THR A 246 8.78 -3.43 -4.54
CA THR A 246 7.49 -3.78 -3.94
C THR A 246 6.61 -2.59 -3.57
N SER A 247 7.00 -1.37 -3.97
CA SER A 247 6.29 -0.15 -3.62
C SER A 247 4.84 -0.14 -4.13
N THR A 248 3.91 0.36 -3.33
CA THR A 248 2.51 0.60 -3.75
C THR A 248 2.43 1.53 -4.97
N MET A 249 3.43 2.38 -5.19
CA MET A 249 3.51 3.27 -6.36
C MET A 249 3.51 2.51 -7.69
N GLY A 250 3.95 1.25 -7.71
CA GLY A 250 3.81 0.41 -8.91
C GLY A 250 2.34 0.08 -9.22
N PHE A 251 1.49 -0.15 -8.21
CA PHE A 251 0.06 -0.33 -8.46
C PHE A 251 -0.62 0.97 -8.90
N GLU A 252 -0.23 2.10 -8.30
CA GLU A 252 -0.66 3.43 -8.72
C GLU A 252 -0.31 3.70 -10.19
N ALA A 253 0.85 3.23 -10.65
CA ALA A 253 1.25 3.26 -12.05
C ALA A 253 0.39 2.40 -12.96
N LEU A 254 0.00 1.19 -12.52
CA LEU A 254 -0.98 0.38 -13.26
C LEU A 254 -2.33 1.08 -13.39
N LEU A 255 -2.83 1.70 -12.31
CA LEU A 255 -4.09 2.47 -12.34
C LEU A 255 -4.03 3.61 -13.36
N ALA A 256 -2.88 4.27 -13.48
CA ALA A 256 -2.61 5.33 -14.45
C ALA A 256 -2.29 4.82 -15.87
N GLY A 257 -2.41 3.51 -16.13
CA GLY A 257 -2.18 2.92 -17.45
C GLY A 257 -0.72 2.85 -17.85
N ARG A 258 0.21 2.88 -16.89
CA ARG A 258 1.66 2.79 -17.15
C ARG A 258 2.12 1.33 -17.16
N GLN A 259 3.14 1.05 -17.96
CA GLN A 259 3.82 -0.24 -17.91
C GLN A 259 4.66 -0.33 -16.64
N VAL A 260 4.60 -1.46 -15.95
CA VAL A 260 5.27 -1.67 -14.67
C VAL A 260 6.10 -2.94 -14.68
N SER A 261 7.40 -2.80 -14.37
CA SER A 261 8.31 -3.91 -14.12
C SER A 261 8.53 -4.11 -12.62
N CYS A 262 8.23 -5.32 -12.14
CA CYS A 262 8.33 -5.70 -10.73
C CYS A 262 9.60 -6.53 -10.48
N PHE A 263 10.50 -6.02 -9.66
CA PHE A 263 11.74 -6.70 -9.26
C PHE A 263 11.63 -7.46 -7.94
N GLY A 264 10.58 -7.22 -7.15
CA GLY A 264 10.11 -8.09 -6.08
C GLY A 264 8.74 -8.68 -6.42
N ILE A 265 8.07 -9.24 -5.42
CA ILE A 265 6.73 -9.84 -5.54
C ILE A 265 5.74 -9.03 -4.68
N PRO A 266 5.39 -7.78 -5.06
CA PRO A 266 4.33 -7.05 -4.38
C PRO A 266 2.97 -7.72 -4.59
N TRP A 267 1.95 -7.32 -3.82
CA TRP A 267 0.61 -7.93 -3.88
C TRP A 267 -0.03 -7.94 -5.27
N TYR A 268 0.32 -6.98 -6.12
CA TYR A 268 -0.22 -6.80 -7.48
C TYR A 268 0.61 -7.46 -8.59
N ALA A 269 1.76 -8.05 -8.29
CA ALA A 269 2.57 -8.82 -9.25
C ALA A 269 2.07 -10.27 -9.42
N GLY A 270 2.42 -10.95 -10.50
CA GLY A 270 2.09 -12.36 -10.72
C GLY A 270 0.66 -12.63 -11.17
N TRP A 271 -0.09 -11.59 -11.56
CA TRP A 271 -1.47 -11.71 -12.04
C TRP A 271 -1.62 -11.40 -13.53
N GLY A 272 -0.51 -11.24 -14.26
CA GLY A 272 -0.48 -11.04 -15.71
C GLY A 272 -0.61 -9.59 -16.19
N VAL A 273 -0.55 -8.59 -15.30
CA VAL A 273 -0.61 -7.15 -15.64
C VAL A 273 0.71 -6.40 -15.44
N THR A 274 1.76 -7.11 -15.02
CA THR A 274 3.10 -6.58 -14.77
C THR A 274 4.15 -7.39 -15.52
N ASP A 275 5.28 -6.76 -15.83
CA ASP A 275 6.49 -7.45 -16.26
C ASP A 275 7.25 -7.92 -15.01
N ASP A 276 7.00 -9.16 -14.60
CA ASP A 276 7.51 -9.73 -13.36
C ASP A 276 8.90 -10.35 -13.54
N ARG A 277 9.89 -9.84 -12.79
CA ARG A 277 11.27 -10.37 -12.77
C ARG A 277 11.49 -11.48 -11.74
N GLN A 278 10.44 -11.80 -10.98
CA GLN A 278 10.37 -12.92 -10.04
C GLN A 278 8.98 -13.55 -10.13
N SER A 279 8.88 -14.87 -9.92
CA SER A 279 7.60 -15.60 -9.98
C SER A 279 7.09 -15.97 -8.59
N CYS A 280 5.76 -16.08 -8.47
CA CYS A 280 5.09 -16.65 -7.30
C CYS A 280 4.19 -17.80 -7.75
N ASN A 281 4.63 -19.04 -7.54
CA ASN A 281 3.90 -20.24 -8.01
C ASN A 281 2.49 -20.40 -7.40
N ARG A 282 2.18 -19.70 -6.31
CA ARG A 282 0.85 -19.71 -5.70
C ARG A 282 -0.15 -18.82 -6.43
N ARG A 283 0.30 -17.86 -7.25
CA ARG A 283 -0.57 -16.97 -8.02
C ARG A 283 -0.72 -17.55 -9.42
N HIS A 284 -1.86 -18.17 -9.67
CA HIS A 284 -2.08 -19.00 -10.86
C HIS A 284 -3.26 -18.52 -11.72
N ARG A 285 -3.83 -17.35 -11.41
CA ARG A 285 -4.88 -16.72 -12.23
C ARG A 285 -4.36 -15.45 -12.86
N SER A 286 -4.94 -15.11 -14.00
CA SER A 286 -4.84 -13.76 -14.56
C SER A 286 -5.94 -12.88 -13.99
N ARG A 287 -5.60 -11.64 -13.65
CA ARG A 287 -6.55 -10.61 -13.20
C ARG A 287 -6.30 -9.32 -13.92
N SER A 288 -7.38 -8.66 -14.33
CA SER A 288 -7.33 -7.30 -14.86
C SER A 288 -6.95 -6.30 -13.76
N ILE A 289 -6.48 -5.12 -14.16
CA ILE A 289 -6.16 -4.02 -13.24
C ILE A 289 -7.40 -3.62 -12.42
N ASP A 290 -8.59 -3.64 -13.01
CA ASP A 290 -9.83 -3.29 -12.32
C ASP A 290 -10.25 -4.37 -11.31
N GLU A 291 -10.01 -5.66 -11.59
CA GLU A 291 -10.19 -6.73 -10.59
C GLU A 291 -9.20 -6.62 -9.43
N LEU A 292 -7.93 -6.29 -9.70
CA LEU A 292 -6.95 -6.03 -8.64
C LEU A 292 -7.38 -4.83 -7.78
N PHE A 293 -7.87 -3.77 -8.42
CA PHE A 293 -8.37 -2.58 -7.72
C PHE A 293 -9.60 -2.92 -6.87
N ALA A 294 -10.57 -3.65 -7.42
CA ALA A 294 -11.74 -4.11 -6.68
C ALA A 294 -11.35 -4.98 -5.48
N ALA A 295 -10.49 -5.98 -5.67
CA ALA A 295 -10.05 -6.86 -4.59
C ALA A 295 -9.39 -6.06 -3.46
N ALA A 296 -8.42 -5.22 -3.78
CA ALA A 296 -7.62 -4.50 -2.78
C ALA A 296 -8.38 -3.34 -2.14
N TYR A 297 -9.08 -2.53 -2.93
CA TYR A 297 -9.66 -1.27 -2.49
C TYR A 297 -11.14 -1.36 -2.09
N PHE A 298 -11.89 -2.40 -2.50
CA PHE A 298 -13.30 -2.55 -2.12
C PHE A 298 -13.51 -3.72 -1.16
N HIS A 299 -12.94 -4.88 -1.46
CA HIS A 299 -13.21 -6.11 -0.70
C HIS A 299 -12.28 -6.30 0.50
N TYR A 300 -11.01 -5.92 0.36
CA TYR A 300 -9.98 -6.19 1.36
C TYR A 300 -9.70 -5.01 2.30
N THR A 301 -9.99 -3.79 1.87
CA THR A 301 -9.80 -2.59 2.68
C THR A 301 -11.11 -2.18 3.34
N THR A 302 -11.03 -1.90 4.64
CA THR A 302 -12.16 -1.42 5.41
C THR A 302 -12.07 0.08 5.63
N TYR A 303 -13.15 0.82 5.41
CA TYR A 303 -13.18 2.28 5.51
C TYR A 303 -14.03 2.79 6.67
N ILE A 304 -13.70 3.99 7.11
CA ILE A 304 -14.46 4.79 8.06
C ILE A 304 -14.75 6.13 7.40
N ASP A 305 -16.01 6.59 7.46
CA ASP A 305 -16.34 7.95 7.06
C ASP A 305 -15.63 8.93 8.00
N PRO A 306 -14.73 9.78 7.49
CA PRO A 306 -14.00 10.73 8.33
C PRO A 306 -14.89 11.73 9.07
N ARG A 307 -16.11 11.97 8.59
CA ARG A 307 -17.03 13.01 9.11
C ARG A 307 -17.76 12.56 10.36
N ASP A 308 -18.24 11.32 10.40
CA ASP A 308 -19.01 10.80 11.53
C ASP A 308 -18.31 9.66 12.30
N GLN A 309 -17.14 9.23 11.80
CA GLN A 309 -16.29 8.18 12.38
C GLN A 309 -16.98 6.81 12.49
N LYS A 310 -17.99 6.56 11.66
CA LYS A 310 -18.64 5.24 11.54
C LYS A 310 -18.12 4.48 10.32
N ARG A 311 -18.58 3.25 10.17
CA ARG A 311 -18.35 2.46 8.95
C ARG A 311 -18.80 3.26 7.73
N GLY A 312 -17.89 3.43 6.78
CA GLY A 312 -18.16 4.06 5.49
C GLY A 312 -17.56 3.22 4.36
N ASP A 313 -17.41 3.85 3.21
CA ASP A 313 -16.81 3.24 2.03
C ASP A 313 -15.65 4.09 1.47
N ILE A 314 -15.11 3.65 0.33
CA ILE A 314 -14.02 4.35 -0.35
C ILE A 314 -14.42 5.76 -0.81
N PHE A 315 -15.69 5.99 -1.17
CA PHE A 315 -16.16 7.28 -1.66
C PHE A 315 -16.22 8.33 -0.55
N ASP A 316 -16.56 7.93 0.67
CA ASP A 316 -16.51 8.82 1.84
C ASP A 316 -15.09 9.34 2.06
N VAL A 317 -14.11 8.43 2.00
CA VAL A 317 -12.68 8.77 2.14
C VAL A 317 -12.17 9.58 0.96
N ILE A 318 -12.56 9.24 -0.28
CA ILE A 318 -12.21 10.03 -1.48
C ILE A 318 -12.74 11.47 -1.33
N SER A 319 -14.02 11.64 -1.02
CA SER A 319 -14.65 12.96 -0.88
C SER A 319 -13.92 13.80 0.16
N TRP A 320 -13.66 13.22 1.33
CA TRP A 320 -12.96 13.92 2.40
C TRP A 320 -11.53 14.28 2.01
N LEU A 321 -10.79 13.38 1.36
CA LEU A 321 -9.42 13.66 0.91
C LEU A 321 -9.39 14.76 -0.14
N VAL A 322 -10.35 14.80 -1.08
CA VAL A 322 -10.44 15.87 -2.08
C VAL A 322 -10.68 17.22 -1.40
N GLU A 323 -11.57 17.28 -0.41
CA GLU A 323 -11.88 18.50 0.35
C GLU A 323 -10.69 19.02 1.19
N HIS A 324 -9.79 18.13 1.64
CA HIS A 324 -8.76 18.46 2.63
C HIS A 324 -7.32 18.33 2.12
N SER A 325 -7.11 17.73 0.95
CA SER A 325 -5.81 17.76 0.27
C SER A 325 -5.62 19.17 -0.27
N THR A 326 -4.48 19.78 0.05
CA THR A 326 -4.16 21.12 -0.46
C THR A 326 -4.03 21.04 -1.97
N THR A 327 -5.06 21.47 -2.70
CA THR A 327 -4.92 21.97 -4.07
C THR A 327 -4.13 23.26 -4.00
N SER A 328 -2.81 23.16 -3.89
CA SER A 328 -1.93 24.27 -4.25
C SER A 328 -1.93 24.38 -5.76
N ASP A 329 -3.06 24.82 -6.31
CA ASP A 329 -3.15 25.45 -7.62
C ASP A 329 -2.70 26.91 -7.43
N THR A 330 -1.41 27.09 -7.14
CA THR A 330 -0.75 28.37 -7.40
C THR A 330 -0.06 28.20 -8.74
N HIS A 331 -0.79 28.55 -9.80
CA HIS A 331 -0.18 28.98 -11.04
C HIS A 331 0.69 30.21 -10.76
N GLU A 332 2.00 30.02 -10.76
CA GLU A 332 2.99 31.02 -11.18
C GLU A 332 3.86 30.38 -12.26
#